data_AF-A0A135VKJ7-F1
#
_entry.id   AF-A0A135VKJ7-F1
#
_cell.length_a   1.000
_cell.length_b   1.000
_cell.length_c   1.000
_cell.angle_alpha   90.00
_cell.angle_beta   90.00
_cell.angle_gamma   90.00
#
_symmetry.space_group_name_H-M   'P 1'
#
loop_
_entity.id
_entity.type
_entity.pdbx_description
1 polymer ?
#
loop_
_entity_poly.entity_id
_entity_poly.type
_entity_poly.pdbx_seq_one_letter_code
_entity_poly.pdbx_strand_id
1 'polypeptide(L)'
;MRKSDEPICSGSCQGVDVMITQLQEQLSNACQKRTKSLVDVTLPLQVMFNNRDRNIVKARIRYTRPESDAWLILVVSLRSDILSTFTRFEEDIPGRYLPCDILGIVPAISLMASSYSRGLAVSAIARDDVTRLVLVFEGRSNRRGGSLRALSTSVYNFMRKWEEWTDVLLGILKRDPIIGDWNIDIREFLAGEAGYITMPWFTPMSYNDRAIGIERIVAASNALMSSVLGNGQLADPMVIGLKEWLNGLSALSEVVNGIRVGEEVPI
;
A
#
# COMPACT_ATOMS: atom_id res chain seq x y z
N MET A 1 53.65 -11.32 -4.86
CA MET A 1 52.49 -10.67 -5.48
C MET A 1 51.39 -11.70 -5.72
N ARG A 2 50.40 -11.80 -4.83
CA ARG A 2 49.04 -12.25 -5.16
C ARG A 2 48.09 -11.41 -4.30
N LYS A 3 47.18 -10.73 -5.00
CA LYS A 3 46.23 -9.77 -4.44
C LYS A 3 45.27 -10.48 -3.50
N SER A 4 45.04 -9.85 -2.36
CA SER A 4 43.93 -10.11 -1.45
C SER A 4 42.63 -9.61 -2.08
N ASP A 5 41.68 -10.52 -2.28
CA ASP A 5 40.31 -10.19 -2.64
C ASP A 5 39.56 -9.72 -1.39
N GLU A 6 39.24 -8.43 -1.33
CA GLU A 6 38.28 -7.89 -0.36
C GLU A 6 36.85 -8.12 -0.86
N PRO A 7 35.90 -8.54 -0.01
CA PRO A 7 34.50 -8.62 -0.40
C PRO A 7 33.85 -7.23 -0.35
N ILE A 8 33.50 -6.71 -1.53
CA ILE A 8 32.65 -5.54 -1.71
C ILE A 8 31.21 -5.94 -1.37
N CYS A 9 30.77 -5.72 -0.14
CA CYS A 9 29.35 -5.70 0.27
C CYS A 9 29.18 -5.01 1.63
N SER A 10 29.02 -3.67 1.66
CA SER A 10 28.74 -2.97 2.94
C SER A 10 27.85 -1.72 2.86
N GLY A 11 27.47 -1.23 1.68
CA GLY A 11 26.73 0.05 1.57
C GLY A 11 25.23 -0.01 1.86
N SER A 12 24.51 -1.05 1.42
CA SER A 12 23.03 -1.09 1.50
C SER A 12 22.49 -1.55 2.86
N CYS A 13 23.25 -2.40 3.57
CA CYS A 13 22.84 -2.93 4.88
C CYS A 13 22.92 -1.86 5.99
N GLN A 14 23.82 -0.88 5.87
CA GLN A 14 23.96 0.19 6.86
C GLN A 14 22.74 1.11 6.90
N GLY A 15 22.16 1.46 5.74
CA GLY A 15 20.97 2.32 5.69
C GLY A 15 19.71 1.68 6.29
N VAL A 16 19.56 0.36 6.11
CA VAL A 16 18.41 -0.38 6.66
C VAL A 16 18.45 -0.45 8.18
N ASP A 17 19.60 -0.75 8.77
CA ASP A 17 19.72 -0.85 10.23
C ASP A 17 19.56 0.50 10.93
N VAL A 18 19.98 1.60 10.27
CA VAL A 18 19.74 2.96 10.74
C VAL A 18 18.23 3.27 10.80
N MET A 19 17.47 2.96 9.75
CA MET A 19 16.03 3.22 9.72
C MET A 19 15.25 2.38 10.75
N ILE A 20 15.66 1.12 10.93
CA ILE A 20 15.07 0.25 11.97
C ILE A 20 15.37 0.80 13.36
N THR A 21 16.59 1.28 13.60
CA THR A 21 17.00 1.87 14.87
C THR A 21 16.23 3.16 15.15
N GLN A 22 16.08 4.03 14.16
CA GLN A 22 15.27 5.25 14.27
C GLN A 22 13.81 4.94 14.60
N LEU A 23 13.21 3.95 13.93
CA LEU A 23 11.85 3.50 14.25
C LEU A 23 11.75 2.99 15.70
N GLN A 24 12.70 2.15 16.11
CA GLN A 24 12.76 1.62 17.47
C GLN A 24 12.85 2.75 18.51
N GLU A 25 13.69 3.76 18.27
CA GLU A 25 13.84 4.91 19.16
C GLU A 25 12.55 5.72 19.26
N GLN A 26 11.88 6.01 18.13
CA GLN A 26 10.61 6.73 18.11
C GLN A 26 9.52 5.98 18.90
N LEU A 27 9.41 4.66 18.68
CA LEU A 27 8.44 3.82 19.41
C LEU A 27 8.77 3.74 20.90
N SER A 28 10.04 3.60 21.26
CA SER A 28 10.52 3.58 22.66
C SER A 28 10.17 4.90 23.38
N ASN A 29 10.50 6.04 22.76
CA ASN A 29 10.25 7.37 23.30
C ASN A 29 8.76 7.65 23.50
N ALA A 30 7.91 7.16 22.59
CA ALA A 30 6.45 7.26 22.75
C ALA A 30 5.95 6.47 23.98
N CYS A 31 6.53 5.30 24.24
CA CYS A 31 6.12 4.43 25.34
C CYS A 31 6.61 4.90 26.72
N GLN A 32 7.76 5.58 26.81
CA GLN A 32 8.32 6.05 28.08
C GLN A 32 7.42 7.04 28.83
N LYS A 33 6.57 7.78 28.12
CA LYS A 33 5.79 8.89 28.68
C LYS A 33 4.42 8.51 29.23
N ARG A 34 3.99 7.24 29.15
CA ARG A 34 2.60 6.85 29.46
C ARG A 34 2.50 5.51 30.18
N THR A 35 1.71 5.49 31.26
CA THR A 35 1.35 4.29 32.05
C THR A 35 0.22 3.45 31.45
N LYS A 36 -0.35 3.85 30.30
CA LYS A 36 -1.46 3.13 29.64
C LYS A 36 -0.94 1.96 28.78
N SER A 37 -1.72 0.88 28.75
CA SER A 37 -1.43 -0.37 28.03
C SER A 37 -1.33 -0.23 26.50
N LEU A 38 -1.90 0.83 25.91
CA LEU A 38 -1.81 1.14 24.49
C LEU A 38 -1.46 2.63 24.29
N VAL A 39 -0.38 2.88 23.56
CA VAL A 39 0.14 4.21 23.27
C VAL A 39 -0.14 4.56 21.82
N ASP A 40 -0.55 5.80 21.56
CA ASP A 40 -0.72 6.32 20.21
C ASP A 40 0.64 6.60 19.58
N VAL A 41 0.90 5.99 18.43
CA VAL A 41 2.11 6.19 17.62
C VAL A 41 1.75 6.52 16.17
N THR A 42 0.55 7.05 15.94
CA THR A 42 0.04 7.35 14.59
C THR A 42 0.94 8.35 13.87
N LEU A 43 1.22 9.50 14.48
CA LEU A 43 1.98 10.58 13.81
C LEU A 43 3.41 10.18 13.42
N PRO A 44 4.24 9.57 14.30
CA PRO A 44 5.56 9.10 13.90
C PRO A 44 5.53 8.14 12.71
N LEU A 45 4.56 7.22 12.70
CA LEU A 45 4.45 6.23 11.62
C LEU A 45 3.91 6.84 10.32
N GLN A 46 2.99 7.80 10.40
CA GLN A 46 2.55 8.57 9.24
C GLN A 46 3.71 9.27 8.55
N VAL A 47 4.55 9.97 9.32
CA VAL A 47 5.74 10.68 8.80
C VAL A 47 6.69 9.70 8.10
N MET A 48 6.83 8.48 8.62
CA MET A 48 7.76 7.50 8.06
C MET A 48 7.22 6.73 6.86
N PHE A 49 5.92 6.46 6.79
CA PHE A 49 5.39 5.43 5.89
C PHE A 49 4.20 5.83 5.01
N ASN A 50 3.65 7.04 5.17
CA ASN A 50 2.64 7.55 4.25
C ASN A 50 3.24 7.81 2.87
N ASN A 51 2.44 7.59 1.83
CA ASN A 51 2.81 7.93 0.46
C ASN A 51 1.55 8.22 -0.38
N ARG A 52 1.68 8.21 -1.72
CA ARG A 52 0.58 8.52 -2.66
C ARG A 52 -0.51 7.44 -2.76
N ASP A 53 -0.25 6.23 -2.26
CA ASP A 53 -1.10 5.05 -2.45
C ASP A 53 -1.69 4.53 -1.14
N ARG A 54 -1.17 4.99 0.02
CA ARG A 54 -1.62 4.58 1.35
C ARG A 54 -1.34 5.64 2.42
N ASN A 55 -2.19 5.66 3.44
CA ASN A 55 -2.09 6.53 4.60
C ASN A 55 -2.33 5.75 5.89
N ILE A 56 -1.50 5.94 6.91
CA ILE A 56 -1.73 5.38 8.25
C ILE A 56 -2.79 6.24 8.94
N VAL A 57 -3.98 5.70 9.14
CA VAL A 57 -5.10 6.39 9.81
C VAL A 57 -4.95 6.33 11.33
N LYS A 58 -4.49 5.20 11.84
CA LYS A 58 -4.36 4.97 13.28
C LYS A 58 -3.27 3.95 13.56
N ALA A 59 -2.44 4.22 14.56
CA ALA A 59 -1.49 3.24 15.05
C ALA A 59 -1.40 3.23 16.58
N ARG A 60 -1.44 2.03 17.17
CA ARG A 60 -1.41 1.82 18.61
C ARG A 60 -0.40 0.74 18.97
N ILE A 61 0.56 1.09 19.82
CA ILE A 61 1.58 0.16 20.32
C ILE A 61 1.30 -0.23 21.76
N ARG A 62 1.53 -1.50 22.09
CA ARG A 62 1.67 -2.00 23.45
C ARG A 62 3.09 -2.50 23.63
N TYR A 63 3.84 -1.81 24.48
CA TYR A 63 5.18 -2.19 24.88
C TYR A 63 5.39 -1.79 26.34
N THR A 64 5.68 -2.77 27.20
CA THR A 64 5.87 -2.54 28.65
C THR A 64 7.33 -2.61 29.05
N ARG A 65 8.04 -3.66 28.64
CA ARG A 65 9.45 -3.92 28.99
C ARG A 65 10.13 -4.77 27.92
N PRO A 66 11.48 -4.79 27.85
CA PRO A 66 12.21 -5.58 26.85
C PRO A 66 11.89 -7.07 26.87
N GLU A 67 11.56 -7.63 28.04
CA GLU A 67 11.26 -9.05 28.23
C GLU A 67 9.82 -9.44 27.87
N SER A 68 8.94 -8.46 27.66
CA SER A 68 7.56 -8.70 27.22
C SER A 68 7.43 -8.54 25.71
N ASP A 69 6.54 -9.31 25.10
CA ASP A 69 6.20 -9.15 23.69
C ASP A 69 5.61 -7.76 23.42
N ALA A 70 6.02 -7.19 22.29
CA ALA A 70 5.56 -5.90 21.81
C ALA A 70 4.52 -6.12 20.70
N TRP A 71 3.46 -5.32 20.72
CA TRP A 71 2.38 -5.41 19.74
C TRP A 71 2.13 -4.05 19.11
N LEU A 72 1.94 -4.00 17.79
CA LEU A 72 1.55 -2.79 17.07
C LEU A 72 0.34 -3.08 16.20
N ILE A 73 -0.73 -2.33 16.42
CA ILE A 73 -1.91 -2.33 15.55
C ILE A 73 -1.79 -1.12 14.65
N LEU A 74 -1.78 -1.32 13.34
CA LEU A 74 -1.89 -0.28 12.32
C LEU A 74 -3.22 -0.41 11.58
N VAL A 75 -3.87 0.72 11.35
CA VAL A 75 -4.98 0.87 10.43
C VAL A 75 -4.49 1.75 9.29
N VAL A 76 -4.49 1.20 8.09
CA VAL A 76 -4.00 1.84 6.87
C VAL A 76 -5.17 2.03 5.91
N SER A 77 -5.40 3.25 5.46
CA SER A 77 -6.30 3.53 4.35
C SER A 77 -5.52 3.60 3.03
N LEU A 78 -6.26 3.46 1.94
CA LEU A 78 -5.70 3.46 0.59
C LEU A 78 -6.01 4.77 -0.14
N ARG A 79 -5.72 4.82 -1.43
CA ARG A 79 -5.87 6.02 -2.25
C ARG A 79 -7.31 6.55 -2.29
N SER A 80 -8.32 5.68 -2.22
CA SER A 80 -9.73 6.07 -2.10
C SER A 80 -10.02 7.01 -0.93
N ASP A 81 -9.39 6.78 0.23
CA ASP A 81 -9.51 7.64 1.41
C ASP A 81 -8.73 8.95 1.22
N ILE A 82 -7.55 8.89 0.59
CA ILE A 82 -6.77 10.09 0.23
C ILE A 82 -7.57 10.99 -0.72
N LEU A 83 -8.32 10.39 -1.65
CA LEU A 83 -9.13 11.09 -2.63
C LEU A 83 -10.53 11.46 -2.12
N SER A 84 -10.90 11.09 -0.89
CA SER A 84 -12.25 11.27 -0.36
C SER A 84 -12.75 12.72 -0.32
N THR A 85 -11.84 13.70 -0.36
CA THR A 85 -12.17 15.14 -0.42
C THR A 85 -12.57 15.62 -1.81
N PHE A 86 -12.31 14.84 -2.86
CA PHE A 86 -12.66 15.18 -4.23
C PHE A 86 -14.06 14.68 -4.56
N THR A 87 -14.78 15.44 -5.37
CA THR A 87 -16.08 15.03 -5.88
C THR A 87 -15.94 13.73 -6.67
N ARG A 88 -16.82 12.78 -6.34
CA ARG A 88 -16.95 11.50 -6.99
C ARG A 88 -18.38 11.39 -7.49
N PHE A 89 -18.58 10.96 -8.74
CA PHE A 89 -19.91 10.67 -9.22
C PHE A 89 -20.42 9.39 -8.55
N GLU A 90 -21.66 9.41 -8.07
CA GLU A 90 -22.34 8.24 -7.54
C GLU A 90 -22.61 7.27 -8.69
N GLU A 91 -21.59 6.52 -9.07
CA GLU A 91 -21.78 5.30 -9.83
C GLU A 91 -21.85 4.14 -8.83
N ASP A 92 -22.88 3.31 -8.99
CA ASP A 92 -22.89 1.96 -8.46
C ASP A 92 -21.73 1.23 -9.14
N ILE A 93 -20.51 1.36 -8.61
CA ILE A 93 -19.38 0.54 -9.01
C ILE A 93 -19.57 -0.80 -8.28
N PRO A 94 -20.07 -1.86 -8.94
CA PRO A 94 -20.19 -3.16 -8.30
C PRO A 94 -18.78 -3.65 -7.98
N GLY A 95 -18.39 -3.65 -6.71
CA GLY A 95 -16.98 -3.87 -6.43
C GLY A 95 -16.63 -4.04 -4.96
N ARG A 96 -15.64 -4.89 -4.75
CA ARG A 96 -15.06 -5.17 -3.44
C ARG A 96 -14.10 -4.05 -2.99
N TYR A 97 -13.51 -3.32 -3.93
CA TYR A 97 -12.52 -2.26 -3.81
C TYR A 97 -12.71 -1.24 -4.96
N LEU A 98 -12.04 -0.08 -4.90
CA LEU A 98 -12.05 0.91 -5.98
C LEU A 98 -10.81 0.79 -6.88
N PRO A 99 -10.90 1.07 -8.20
CA PRO A 99 -9.74 1.00 -9.10
C PRO A 99 -8.53 1.84 -8.65
N CYS A 100 -8.75 3.02 -8.05
CA CYS A 100 -7.69 3.86 -7.51
C CYS A 100 -6.88 3.18 -6.40
N ASP A 101 -7.42 2.14 -5.76
CA ASP A 101 -6.73 1.41 -4.70
C ASP A 101 -5.79 0.31 -5.24
N ILE A 102 -5.81 -0.04 -6.54
CA ILE A 102 -5.05 -1.17 -7.12
C ILE A 102 -3.58 -1.17 -6.69
N LEU A 103 -2.91 -0.02 -6.83
CA LEU A 103 -1.48 0.14 -6.54
C LEU A 103 -1.14 -0.05 -5.05
N GLY A 104 -2.11 0.19 -4.16
CA GLY A 104 -1.99 -0.05 -2.73
C GLY A 104 -2.42 -1.47 -2.35
N ILE A 105 -3.61 -1.91 -2.78
CA ILE A 105 -4.25 -3.15 -2.32
C ILE A 105 -3.58 -4.41 -2.87
N VAL A 106 -3.15 -4.42 -4.14
CA VAL A 106 -2.58 -5.63 -4.77
C VAL A 106 -1.26 -6.02 -4.09
N PRO A 107 -0.28 -5.12 -3.88
CA PRO A 107 0.89 -5.41 -3.08
C PRO A 107 0.55 -5.78 -1.63
N ALA A 108 -0.40 -5.09 -1.00
CA ALA A 108 -0.74 -5.31 0.41
C ALA A 108 -1.29 -6.72 0.67
N ILE A 109 -2.29 -7.15 -0.12
CA ILE A 109 -2.89 -8.48 0.02
C ILE A 109 -1.87 -9.56 -0.31
N SER A 110 -1.03 -9.34 -1.33
CA SER A 110 0.09 -10.24 -1.62
C SER A 110 1.03 -10.35 -0.41
N LEU A 111 1.31 -9.24 0.28
CA LEU A 111 2.16 -9.27 1.47
C LEU A 111 1.49 -9.95 2.65
N MET A 112 0.20 -9.71 2.88
CA MET A 112 -0.57 -10.36 3.93
C MET A 112 -0.56 -11.89 3.74
N ALA A 113 -0.80 -12.36 2.51
CA ALA A 113 -0.76 -13.79 2.17
C ALA A 113 0.66 -14.39 2.27
N SER A 114 1.70 -13.62 1.96
CA SER A 114 3.09 -14.11 1.99
C SER A 114 3.78 -13.99 3.36
N SER A 115 3.32 -13.08 4.23
CA SER A 115 4.06 -12.63 5.42
C SER A 115 3.56 -13.18 6.75
N TYR A 116 2.62 -14.13 6.74
CA TYR A 116 2.07 -14.75 7.96
C TYR A 116 3.14 -15.33 8.92
N SER A 117 4.38 -15.52 8.46
CA SER A 117 5.52 -16.04 9.23
C SER A 117 6.58 -15.00 9.65
N ARG A 118 6.45 -13.72 9.30
CA ARG A 118 7.51 -12.69 9.46
C ARG A 118 7.22 -11.60 10.49
N GLY A 119 6.26 -11.82 11.38
CA GLY A 119 5.90 -10.91 12.48
C GLY A 119 4.64 -10.08 12.23
N LEU A 120 3.99 -10.22 11.08
CA LEU A 120 2.57 -9.88 10.91
C LEU A 120 1.75 -11.03 11.53
N ALA A 121 1.08 -10.77 12.64
CA ALA A 121 0.35 -11.77 13.41
C ALA A 121 -1.11 -11.89 12.98
N VAL A 122 -1.77 -10.76 12.70
CA VAL A 122 -3.17 -10.71 12.24
C VAL A 122 -3.28 -9.66 11.16
N SER A 123 -4.10 -9.93 10.15
CA SER A 123 -4.43 -8.96 9.12
C SER A 123 -5.90 -9.09 8.72
N ALA A 124 -6.59 -7.98 8.52
CA ALA A 124 -7.98 -7.95 8.13
C ALA A 124 -8.27 -6.75 7.21
N ILE A 125 -9.35 -6.86 6.45
CA ILE A 125 -9.85 -5.79 5.59
C ILE A 125 -11.16 -5.29 6.19
N ALA A 126 -11.13 -4.08 6.73
CA ALA A 126 -12.32 -3.38 7.23
C ALA A 126 -12.95 -2.57 6.09
N ARG A 127 -14.28 -2.59 6.04
CA ARG A 127 -15.10 -2.00 4.97
C ARG A 127 -16.14 -1.10 5.60
N ASP A 128 -15.88 0.19 5.51
CA ASP A 128 -16.87 1.22 5.75
C ASP A 128 -17.06 1.93 4.40
N ASP A 129 -17.09 3.27 4.38
CA ASP A 129 -17.14 4.09 3.16
C ASP A 129 -15.86 3.99 2.31
N VAL A 130 -14.76 3.49 2.88
CA VAL A 130 -13.44 3.35 2.25
C VAL A 130 -12.77 2.03 2.65
N THR A 131 -11.88 1.52 1.79
CA THR A 131 -11.09 0.31 2.08
C THR A 131 -10.04 0.62 3.14
N ARG A 132 -10.06 -0.14 4.26
CA ARG A 132 -9.04 -0.06 5.31
C ARG A 132 -8.41 -1.42 5.58
N LEU A 133 -7.11 -1.42 5.76
CA LEU A 133 -6.32 -2.59 6.15
C LEU A 133 -5.97 -2.48 7.62
N VAL A 134 -6.34 -3.48 8.40
CA VAL A 134 -5.95 -3.61 9.80
C VAL A 134 -4.81 -4.62 9.87
N LEU A 135 -3.64 -4.17 10.29
CA LEU A 135 -2.41 -4.96 10.36
C LEU A 135 -1.92 -4.99 11.81
N VAL A 136 -1.75 -6.19 12.35
CA VAL A 136 -1.25 -6.39 13.72
C VAL A 136 0.11 -7.06 13.65
N PHE A 137 1.13 -6.38 14.15
CA PHE A 137 2.50 -6.87 14.21
C PHE A 137 2.85 -7.29 15.64
N GLU A 138 3.62 -8.37 15.75
CA GLU A 138 4.14 -8.93 17.00
C GLU A 138 5.68 -8.93 16.96
N GLY A 139 6.30 -8.32 17.96
CA GLY A 139 7.72 -8.46 18.25
C GLY A 139 7.93 -9.32 19.48
N ARG A 140 8.45 -10.54 19.28
CA ARG A 140 8.67 -11.48 20.38
C ARG A 140 9.90 -11.16 21.20
N SER A 141 9.81 -11.24 22.52
CA SER A 141 10.91 -10.90 23.43
C SER A 141 12.10 -11.86 23.34
N ASN A 142 11.87 -13.10 22.91
CA ASN A 142 12.92 -14.10 22.72
C ASN A 142 13.82 -13.88 21.49
N ARG A 143 13.57 -12.83 20.68
CA ARG A 143 14.37 -12.49 19.50
C ARG A 143 15.61 -11.68 19.89
N ARG A 144 16.70 -11.88 19.15
CA ARG A 144 17.94 -11.10 19.32
C ARG A 144 17.67 -9.60 19.15
N GLY A 145 18.06 -8.81 20.15
CA GLY A 145 17.82 -7.36 20.18
C GLY A 145 16.52 -6.92 20.86
N GLY A 146 15.72 -7.87 21.39
CA GLY A 146 14.52 -7.60 22.18
C GLY A 146 13.25 -7.43 21.33
N SER A 147 12.10 -7.44 22.01
CA SER A 147 10.78 -7.40 21.38
C SER A 147 10.57 -6.16 20.51
N LEU A 148 11.03 -4.98 20.96
CA LEU A 148 10.84 -3.73 20.22
C LEU A 148 11.66 -3.67 18.93
N ARG A 149 12.90 -4.19 18.92
CA ARG A 149 13.70 -4.29 17.69
C ARG A 149 13.09 -5.28 16.71
N ALA A 150 12.63 -6.43 17.21
CA ALA A 150 11.94 -7.43 16.39
C ALA A 150 10.68 -6.84 15.75
N LEU A 151 9.85 -6.13 16.54
CA LEU A 151 8.65 -5.43 16.05
C LEU A 151 9.00 -4.40 14.97
N SER A 152 9.96 -3.52 15.25
CA SER A 152 10.39 -2.45 14.34
C SER A 152 10.93 -3.04 13.03
N THR A 153 11.68 -4.14 13.11
CA THR A 153 12.19 -4.87 11.94
C THR A 153 11.05 -5.44 11.09
N SER A 154 10.06 -6.07 11.71
CA SER A 154 8.91 -6.63 11.01
C SER A 154 8.07 -5.56 10.33
N VAL A 155 7.79 -4.46 11.03
CA VAL A 155 7.03 -3.32 10.49
C VAL A 155 7.78 -2.69 9.32
N TYR A 156 9.06 -2.35 9.51
CA TYR A 156 9.87 -1.73 8.47
C TYR A 156 9.98 -2.61 7.23
N ASN A 157 10.25 -3.91 7.40
CA ASN A 157 10.35 -4.82 6.26
C ASN A 157 9.03 -4.98 5.52
N PHE A 158 7.89 -5.02 6.24
CA PHE A 158 6.58 -5.07 5.60
C PHE A 158 6.31 -3.80 4.79
N MET A 159 6.47 -2.61 5.39
CA MET A 159 6.20 -1.33 4.72
C MET A 159 7.15 -1.09 3.55
N ARG A 160 8.44 -1.41 3.69
CA ARG A 160 9.41 -1.33 2.60
C ARG A 160 9.05 -2.29 1.47
N LYS A 161 8.68 -3.54 1.79
CA LYS A 161 8.33 -4.51 0.75
C LYS A 161 7.06 -4.12 0.02
N TRP A 162 6.13 -3.46 0.72
CA TRP A 162 4.93 -2.91 0.12
C TRP A 162 5.30 -1.86 -0.92
N GLU A 163 6.17 -0.91 -0.57
CA GLU A 163 6.70 0.09 -1.51
C GLU A 163 7.38 -0.58 -2.72
N GLU A 164 8.30 -1.51 -2.48
CA GLU A 164 9.03 -2.22 -3.54
C GLU A 164 8.08 -2.92 -4.51
N TRP A 165 6.99 -3.52 -4.04
CA TRP A 165 6.02 -4.20 -4.89
C TRP A 165 5.07 -3.25 -5.62
N THR A 166 4.73 -2.11 -5.01
CA THR A 166 4.06 -1.01 -5.73
C THR A 166 4.94 -0.49 -6.87
N ASP A 167 6.24 -0.31 -6.63
CA ASP A 167 7.20 0.12 -7.65
C ASP A 167 7.38 -0.92 -8.76
N VAL A 168 7.40 -2.21 -8.42
CA VAL A 168 7.44 -3.29 -9.42
C VAL A 168 6.18 -3.25 -10.29
N LEU A 169 5.00 -3.11 -9.70
CA LEU A 169 3.74 -3.02 -10.46
C LEU A 169 3.77 -1.82 -11.43
N LEU A 170 4.15 -0.64 -10.94
CA LEU A 170 4.32 0.54 -11.78
C LEU A 170 5.40 0.35 -12.85
N GLY A 171 6.48 -0.36 -12.53
CA GLY A 171 7.54 -0.70 -13.47
C GLY A 171 7.07 -1.64 -14.59
N ILE A 172 6.17 -2.58 -14.29
CA ILE A 172 5.53 -3.44 -15.30
C ILE A 172 4.67 -2.58 -16.22
N LEU A 173 3.81 -1.72 -15.66
CA LEU A 173 2.90 -0.86 -16.43
C LEU A 173 3.66 0.14 -17.32
N LYS A 174 4.74 0.74 -16.81
CA LYS A 174 5.60 1.65 -17.59
C LYS A 174 6.32 0.97 -18.76
N ARG A 175 6.47 -0.36 -18.73
CA ARG A 175 7.12 -1.13 -19.79
C ARG A 175 6.09 -1.84 -20.69
N ASP A 176 4.80 -1.69 -20.40
CA ASP A 176 3.74 -2.24 -21.24
C ASP A 176 3.74 -1.50 -22.59
N PRO A 177 3.73 -2.22 -23.73
CA PRO A 177 3.85 -1.60 -25.05
C PRO A 177 2.62 -0.81 -25.48
N ILE A 178 1.51 -0.87 -24.73
CA ILE A 178 0.30 -0.10 -25.02
C ILE A 178 0.22 1.10 -24.09
N ILE A 179 0.22 0.86 -22.78
CA ILE A 179 -0.01 1.93 -21.80
C ILE A 179 1.26 2.61 -21.31
N GLY A 180 2.44 1.99 -21.52
CA GLY A 180 3.72 2.56 -21.09
C GLY A 180 4.12 3.81 -21.88
N ASP A 181 3.63 3.92 -23.12
CA ASP A 181 3.84 5.08 -23.99
C ASP A 181 2.83 6.20 -23.74
N TRP A 182 1.82 5.97 -22.89
CA TRP A 182 0.91 7.03 -22.49
C TRP A 182 1.67 8.00 -21.58
N ASN A 183 1.75 9.27 -21.99
CA ASN A 183 2.26 10.33 -21.13
C ASN A 183 1.23 10.71 -20.05
N ILE A 184 0.78 9.71 -19.28
CA ILE A 184 -0.30 9.78 -18.31
C ILE A 184 0.16 9.16 -16.99
N ASP A 185 -0.17 9.80 -15.86
CA ASP A 185 0.02 9.16 -14.55
C ASP A 185 -1.06 8.10 -14.33
N ILE A 186 -0.64 6.84 -14.22
CA ILE A 186 -1.52 5.69 -13.93
C ILE A 186 -2.37 5.91 -12.67
N ARG A 187 -1.86 6.64 -11.67
CA ARG A 187 -2.63 6.97 -10.46
C ARG A 187 -3.81 7.88 -10.73
N GLU A 188 -3.67 8.79 -11.68
CA GLU A 188 -4.74 9.71 -12.10
C GLU A 188 -5.73 8.98 -13.02
N PHE A 189 -5.22 8.12 -13.91
CA PHE A 189 -6.07 7.23 -14.71
C PHE A 189 -6.98 6.37 -13.82
N LEU A 190 -6.40 5.68 -12.83
CA LEU A 190 -7.16 4.84 -11.90
C LEU A 190 -8.09 5.64 -10.97
N ALA A 191 -7.78 6.92 -10.70
CA ALA A 191 -8.69 7.82 -9.98
C ALA A 191 -9.93 8.14 -10.83
N GLY A 192 -9.73 8.44 -12.11
CA GLY A 192 -10.83 8.61 -13.07
C GLY A 192 -11.70 7.37 -13.19
N GLU A 193 -11.08 6.19 -13.30
CA GLU A 193 -11.79 4.90 -13.34
C GLU A 193 -12.46 4.52 -12.00
N ALA A 194 -12.17 5.23 -10.91
CA ALA A 194 -12.89 5.12 -9.65
C ALA A 194 -14.04 6.15 -9.52
N GLY A 195 -14.30 6.94 -10.57
CA GLY A 195 -15.38 7.93 -10.65
C GLY A 195 -15.03 9.29 -10.03
N TYR A 196 -13.77 9.51 -9.63
CA TYR A 196 -13.33 10.83 -9.20
C TYR A 196 -13.22 11.75 -10.41
N ILE A 197 -13.58 13.03 -10.24
CA ILE A 197 -13.39 14.03 -11.30
C ILE A 197 -11.93 14.01 -11.73
N THR A 198 -11.69 13.74 -13.02
CA THR A 198 -10.34 13.77 -13.56
C THR A 198 -9.84 15.20 -13.56
N MET A 199 -8.59 15.33 -13.11
CA MET A 199 -7.95 16.62 -12.98
C MET A 199 -7.84 17.33 -14.33
N PRO A 200 -7.83 18.67 -14.39
CA PRO A 200 -7.81 19.42 -15.66
C PRO A 200 -6.60 19.13 -16.57
N TRP A 201 -5.51 18.60 -16.01
CA TRP A 201 -4.32 18.19 -16.75
C TRP A 201 -4.39 16.74 -17.27
N PHE A 202 -5.44 15.99 -16.94
CA PHE A 202 -5.65 14.64 -17.45
C PHE A 202 -6.17 14.71 -18.88
N THR A 203 -5.42 14.14 -19.81
CA THR A 203 -5.79 14.09 -21.22
C THR A 203 -7.02 13.18 -21.40
N PRO A 204 -8.11 13.65 -22.06
CA PRO A 204 -9.26 12.80 -22.34
C PRO A 204 -8.84 11.55 -23.12
N MET A 205 -9.34 10.39 -22.69
CA MET A 205 -9.10 9.10 -23.33
C MET A 205 -10.41 8.51 -23.87
N SER A 206 -10.34 7.83 -25.02
CA SER A 206 -11.49 7.12 -25.55
C SER A 206 -11.88 5.95 -24.62
N TYR A 207 -13.15 5.57 -24.61
CA TYR A 207 -13.60 4.40 -23.83
C TYR A 207 -12.77 3.15 -24.17
N ASN A 208 -12.47 2.91 -25.45
CA ASN A 208 -11.69 1.76 -25.88
C ASN A 208 -10.27 1.78 -25.30
N ASP A 209 -9.60 2.93 -25.31
CA ASP A 209 -8.27 3.04 -24.70
C ASP A 209 -8.36 2.77 -23.20
N ARG A 210 -9.36 3.34 -22.50
CA ARG A 210 -9.56 3.11 -21.06
C ARG A 210 -9.82 1.64 -20.75
N ALA A 211 -10.65 0.96 -21.55
CA ALA A 211 -10.92 -0.47 -21.41
C ALA A 211 -9.64 -1.31 -21.56
N ILE A 212 -8.85 -1.05 -22.61
CA ILE A 212 -7.55 -1.70 -22.79
C ILE A 212 -6.62 -1.40 -21.61
N GLY A 213 -6.63 -0.16 -21.11
CA GLY A 213 -5.83 0.23 -19.94
C GLY A 213 -6.16 -0.59 -18.70
N ILE A 214 -7.45 -0.76 -18.39
CA ILE A 214 -7.90 -1.62 -17.29
C ILE A 214 -7.44 -3.06 -17.49
N GLU A 215 -7.61 -3.63 -18.69
CA GLU A 215 -7.14 -5.00 -18.99
C GLU A 215 -5.64 -5.17 -18.75
N ARG A 216 -4.82 -4.21 -19.19
CA ARG A 216 -3.36 -4.23 -18.96
C ARG A 216 -3.00 -4.11 -17.49
N ILE A 217 -3.70 -3.28 -16.73
CA ILE A 217 -3.49 -3.13 -15.29
C ILE A 217 -3.86 -4.41 -14.53
N VAL A 218 -4.97 -5.06 -14.93
CA VAL A 218 -5.38 -6.36 -14.38
C VAL A 218 -4.33 -7.43 -14.70
N ALA A 219 -3.84 -7.49 -15.94
CA ALA A 219 -2.79 -8.42 -16.34
C ALA A 219 -1.50 -8.23 -15.52
N ALA A 220 -1.04 -6.98 -15.36
CA ALA A 220 0.14 -6.65 -14.57
C ALA A 220 -0.03 -6.99 -13.08
N SER A 221 -1.21 -6.73 -12.52
CA SER A 221 -1.55 -7.08 -11.13
C SER A 221 -1.52 -8.58 -10.90
N ASN A 222 -2.10 -9.35 -11.83
CA ASN A 222 -2.06 -10.81 -11.81
C ASN A 222 -0.64 -11.36 -11.99
N ALA A 223 0.18 -10.73 -12.82
CA ALA A 223 1.58 -11.09 -13.00
C ALA A 223 2.40 -10.85 -11.72
N LEU A 224 2.23 -9.71 -11.06
CA LEU A 224 2.88 -9.43 -9.77
C LEU A 224 2.52 -10.51 -8.75
N MET A 225 1.21 -10.77 -8.53
CA MET A 225 0.75 -11.78 -7.58
C MET A 225 1.36 -13.16 -7.87
N SER A 226 1.35 -13.58 -9.14
CA SER A 226 1.89 -14.89 -9.55
C SER A 226 3.41 -14.98 -9.40
N SER A 227 4.12 -13.85 -9.44
CA SER A 227 5.58 -13.80 -9.27
C SER A 227 6.04 -13.84 -7.80
N VAL A 228 5.20 -13.37 -6.88
CA VAL A 228 5.58 -13.21 -5.45
C VAL A 228 4.89 -14.20 -4.52
N LEU A 229 3.84 -14.89 -4.99
CA LEU A 229 3.07 -15.86 -4.22
C LEU A 229 3.29 -17.28 -4.75
N GLY A 230 3.50 -18.24 -3.84
CA GLY A 230 3.47 -19.66 -4.18
C GLY A 230 2.04 -20.20 -4.33
N ASN A 231 1.90 -21.40 -4.92
CA ASN A 231 0.58 -22.01 -5.19
C ASN A 231 -0.33 -22.09 -3.96
N GLY A 232 0.23 -22.41 -2.78
CA GLY A 232 -0.56 -22.44 -1.54
C GLY A 232 -1.07 -21.06 -1.10
N GLN A 233 -0.30 -20.00 -1.35
CA GLN A 233 -0.69 -18.62 -1.03
C GLN A 233 -1.68 -18.06 -2.06
N LEU A 234 -1.61 -18.51 -3.31
CA LEU A 234 -2.59 -18.17 -4.33
C LEU A 234 -3.99 -18.73 -4.03
N ALA A 235 -4.08 -19.76 -3.19
CA ALA A 235 -5.34 -20.32 -2.71
C ALA A 235 -5.88 -19.60 -1.45
N ASP A 236 -5.19 -18.58 -0.94
CA ASP A 236 -5.69 -17.77 0.18
C ASP A 236 -6.99 -17.05 -0.22
N PRO A 237 -8.06 -17.10 0.59
CA PRO A 237 -9.35 -16.47 0.26
C PRO A 237 -9.26 -14.96 -0.02
N MET A 238 -8.33 -14.24 0.61
CA MET A 238 -8.11 -12.81 0.33
C MET A 238 -7.53 -12.60 -1.07
N VAL A 239 -6.62 -13.48 -1.50
CA VAL A 239 -6.01 -13.44 -2.84
C VAL A 239 -7.03 -13.83 -3.91
N ILE A 240 -7.83 -14.88 -3.66
CA ILE A 240 -8.92 -15.28 -4.56
C ILE A 240 -9.91 -14.13 -4.74
N GLY A 241 -10.41 -13.56 -3.65
CA GLY A 241 -11.36 -12.45 -3.72
C GLY A 241 -10.78 -11.18 -4.34
N LEU A 242 -9.46 -10.95 -4.24
CA LEU A 242 -8.79 -9.87 -4.98
C LEU A 242 -8.76 -10.15 -6.49
N LYS A 243 -8.43 -11.38 -6.90
CA LYS A 243 -8.41 -11.78 -8.31
C LYS A 243 -9.79 -11.72 -8.95
N GLU A 244 -10.82 -12.21 -8.26
CA GLU A 244 -12.21 -12.14 -8.72
C GLU A 244 -12.63 -10.69 -8.95
N TRP A 245 -12.30 -9.79 -8.02
CA TRP A 245 -12.57 -8.37 -8.20
C TRP A 245 -11.80 -7.78 -9.38
N LEU A 246 -10.50 -8.02 -9.49
CA LEU A 246 -9.68 -7.52 -10.61
C LEU A 246 -10.23 -7.99 -11.96
N ASN A 247 -10.61 -9.25 -12.08
CA ASN A 247 -11.14 -9.83 -13.32
C ASN A 247 -12.56 -9.34 -13.65
N GLY A 248 -13.28 -8.79 -12.67
CA GLY A 248 -14.58 -8.16 -12.86
C GLY A 248 -14.51 -6.67 -13.20
N LEU A 249 -13.32 -6.06 -13.22
CA LEU A 249 -13.17 -4.65 -13.56
C LEU A 249 -13.47 -4.39 -15.03
N SER A 250 -14.17 -3.30 -15.29
CA SER A 250 -14.41 -2.74 -16.62
C SER A 250 -14.22 -1.23 -16.56
N ALA A 251 -13.92 -0.61 -17.71
CA ALA A 251 -13.81 0.83 -17.77
C ALA A 251 -15.17 1.50 -17.54
N LEU A 252 -15.18 2.65 -16.87
CA LEU A 252 -16.41 3.40 -16.64
C LEU A 252 -17.00 3.91 -17.96
N SER A 253 -18.33 3.91 -18.08
CA SER A 253 -19.00 4.35 -19.31
C SER A 253 -18.68 5.81 -19.66
N GLU A 254 -18.60 6.68 -18.66
CA GLU A 254 -18.21 8.08 -18.80
C GLU A 254 -17.17 8.46 -17.74
N VAL A 255 -16.19 9.28 -18.14
CA VAL A 255 -15.24 9.93 -17.22
C VAL A 255 -15.27 11.41 -17.57
N VAL A 256 -15.72 12.24 -16.62
CA VAL A 256 -15.90 13.68 -16.84
C VAL A 256 -14.62 14.42 -16.48
N ASN A 257 -14.02 15.07 -17.48
CA ASN A 257 -12.94 16.04 -17.27
C ASN A 257 -13.48 17.29 -16.58
N GLY A 258 -12.76 17.80 -15.57
CA GLY A 258 -13.14 18.97 -14.76
C GLY A 258 -13.36 20.30 -15.51
N ILE A 259 -13.33 20.32 -16.85
CA ILE A 259 -13.53 21.50 -17.70
C ILE A 259 -15.03 21.78 -17.99
N ARG A 260 -15.97 21.08 -17.34
CA ARG A 260 -17.41 21.41 -17.41
C ARG A 260 -17.96 22.01 -16.11
N VAL A 261 -17.19 22.88 -15.44
CA VAL A 261 -17.73 23.78 -14.41
C VAL A 261 -17.85 25.17 -15.05
N GLY A 262 -19.08 25.66 -15.15
CA GLY A 262 -19.53 26.64 -16.14
C GLY A 262 -18.86 28.01 -16.10
N GLU A 263 -18.49 28.49 -17.29
CA GLU A 263 -18.62 29.90 -17.62
C GLU A 263 -20.11 30.23 -17.82
N GLU A 264 -20.84 30.35 -16.71
CA GLU A 264 -22.03 31.21 -16.65
C GLU A 264 -21.96 31.94 -15.31
N VAL A 265 -21.21 33.04 -15.29
CA VAL A 265 -21.38 34.08 -14.27
C VAL A 265 -22.33 35.11 -14.86
N PRO A 266 -23.59 35.19 -14.42
CA PRO A 266 -24.46 36.29 -14.83
C PRO A 266 -24.02 37.56 -14.09
N ILE A 267 -23.78 38.63 -14.85
CA ILE A 267 -23.93 40.02 -14.39
C ILE A 267 -25.04 40.64 -15.23
#